data_AF-A0AAW8MIF8-F1
#
_entry.id   AF-A0AAW8MIF8-F1
#
_cell.length_a   1.000
_cell.length_b   1.000
_cell.length_c   1.000
_cell.angle_alpha   90.00
_cell.angle_beta   90.00
_cell.angle_gamma   90.00
#
_symmetry.space_group_name_H-M   'P 1'
#
loop_
_entity.id
_entity.type
_entity.pdbx_description
1 polymer ?
#
loop_
_entity_poly.entity_id
_entity_poly.type
_entity_poly.pdbx_seq_one_letter_code
_entity_poly.pdbx_strand_id
1 'polypeptide(L)'
;MAKVVKAKYATHDAPCLKTTFGAIPAFTFAMSAKDLLSLHYVAVRGKDLEEGAVQRPLSIRRINGIRSYILDGNTFFNSFIINWTDENFSPSFSNGSISIPLVPHAAQVLDGQHRLAGLETAIEIDSKVGDSELLVTMCIGLTTPDAARIFLNINTEQKPVPKSLVYDLFGDVVSDENHAINRATDLARDLNDDPDSPLYNLIKFPGAPRGQGNIELSTFVSALKDHLTPKKGTFYTYKLKEFDKQKAAISNFFTVIRDYYTEAKAWSSASKNPFLKAAGFNGAMDFFLDSLIKRCAEKGSFAIPVMKDFIGLDRDGIVTWEELKGKDGKTARKAIKDLLESNLLNSLLRHDDYQF
;
A
#
# COMPACT_ATOMS: atom_id res chain seq x y z
N MET A 1 57.03 -16.48 23.72
CA MET A 1 55.71 -16.88 23.19
C MET A 1 54.64 -16.38 24.15
N ALA A 2 54.01 -15.24 23.85
CA ALA A 2 52.90 -14.73 24.64
C ALA A 2 51.66 -15.59 24.36
N LYS A 3 51.09 -16.22 25.39
CA LYS A 3 49.78 -16.87 25.31
C LYS A 3 48.76 -15.77 24.99
N VAL A 4 48.24 -15.76 23.76
CA VAL A 4 47.04 -15.00 23.41
C VAL A 4 45.90 -15.60 24.23
N VAL A 5 45.52 -14.92 25.31
CA VAL A 5 44.30 -15.22 26.05
C VAL A 5 43.15 -14.83 25.13
N LYS A 6 42.54 -15.79 24.43
CA LYS A 6 41.29 -15.54 23.70
C LYS A 6 40.27 -15.06 24.74
N ALA A 7 39.75 -13.84 24.56
CA ALA A 7 38.64 -13.34 25.37
C ALA A 7 37.49 -14.36 25.31
N LYS A 8 36.94 -14.72 26.47
CA LYS A 8 35.84 -15.68 26.56
C LYS A 8 34.53 -14.90 26.56
N TYR A 9 33.90 -14.78 25.40
CA TYR A 9 32.55 -14.24 25.28
C TYR A 9 31.53 -15.22 25.84
N ALA A 10 30.40 -14.70 26.33
CA ALA A 10 29.24 -15.54 26.62
C ALA A 10 28.73 -16.19 25.32
N THR A 11 28.06 -17.33 25.45
CA THR A 11 27.48 -18.04 24.31
C THR A 11 25.96 -18.09 24.44
N HIS A 12 25.28 -17.91 23.31
CA HIS A 12 23.87 -18.24 23.14
C HIS A 12 23.76 -19.61 22.50
N ASP A 13 23.10 -20.54 23.18
CA ASP A 13 22.91 -21.91 22.73
C ASP A 13 21.43 -22.15 22.43
N ALA A 14 21.12 -22.59 21.21
CA ALA A 14 19.74 -22.83 20.79
C ALA A 14 19.62 -24.01 19.81
N PRO A 15 18.48 -24.71 19.76
CA PRO A 15 18.13 -25.55 18.63
C PRO A 15 18.15 -24.73 17.34
N CYS A 16 18.67 -25.31 16.25
CA CYS A 16 18.75 -24.64 14.96
C CYS A 16 18.26 -25.54 13.83
N LEU A 17 17.58 -24.91 12.88
CA LEU A 17 17.26 -25.51 11.59
C LEU A 17 18.30 -25.07 10.56
N LYS A 18 19.04 -26.02 10.00
CA LYS A 18 19.92 -25.78 8.87
C LYS A 18 19.12 -25.84 7.57
N THR A 19 19.26 -24.82 6.72
CA THR A 19 18.60 -24.70 5.42
C THR A 19 19.54 -24.05 4.39
N THR A 20 19.04 -23.82 3.17
CA THR A 20 19.75 -23.14 2.09
C THR A 20 18.84 -22.13 1.39
N PHE A 21 19.30 -20.89 1.24
CA PHE A 21 18.66 -19.86 0.41
C PHE A 21 19.32 -19.83 -0.97
N GLY A 22 18.72 -20.56 -1.92
CA GLY A 22 19.40 -20.89 -3.17
C GLY A 22 20.62 -21.76 -2.88
N ALA A 23 21.82 -21.23 -3.15
CA ALA A 23 23.09 -21.91 -2.87
C ALA A 23 23.76 -21.49 -1.54
N ILE A 24 23.16 -20.56 -0.79
CA ILE A 24 23.74 -20.01 0.43
C ILE A 24 23.25 -20.81 1.65
N PRO A 25 24.12 -21.43 2.45
CA PRO A 25 23.74 -22.05 3.70
C PRO A 25 23.20 -21.02 4.70
N ALA A 26 22.09 -21.36 5.36
CA ALA A 26 21.47 -20.52 6.37
C ALA A 26 21.05 -21.35 7.58
N PHE A 27 21.01 -20.70 8.75
CA PHE A 27 20.70 -21.32 10.03
C PHE A 27 19.61 -20.50 10.72
N THR A 28 18.47 -21.12 11.00
CA THR A 28 17.34 -20.46 11.66
C THR A 28 17.21 -20.94 13.09
N PHE A 29 17.12 -20.02 14.05
CA PHE A 29 17.04 -20.29 15.48
C PHE A 29 16.31 -19.16 16.21
N ALA A 30 15.90 -19.41 17.46
CA ALA A 30 15.38 -18.37 18.35
C ALA A 30 16.50 -17.76 19.19
N MET A 31 16.43 -16.45 19.43
CA MET A 31 17.38 -15.69 20.27
C MET A 31 16.65 -14.52 20.93
N SER A 32 17.08 -14.13 22.14
CA SER A 32 16.49 -12.96 22.81
C SER A 32 16.79 -11.67 22.04
N ALA A 33 15.90 -10.68 22.13
CA ALA A 33 16.12 -9.37 21.53
C ALA A 33 17.42 -8.73 22.04
N LYS A 34 17.72 -8.88 23.33
CA LYS A 34 18.96 -8.37 23.95
C LYS A 34 20.22 -9.01 23.38
N ASP A 35 20.23 -10.33 23.19
CA ASP A 35 21.38 -11.05 22.64
C ASP A 35 21.62 -10.65 21.18
N LEU A 36 20.55 -10.56 20.38
CA LEU A 36 20.65 -10.11 19.00
C LEU A 36 21.17 -8.67 18.91
N LEU A 37 20.68 -7.78 19.77
CA LEU A 37 21.16 -6.40 19.84
C LEU A 37 22.64 -6.32 20.26
N SER A 38 23.11 -7.23 21.12
CA SER A 38 24.49 -7.23 21.61
C SER A 38 25.55 -7.56 20.56
N LEU A 39 25.18 -8.30 19.50
CA LEU A 39 26.12 -8.79 18.48
C LEU A 39 25.97 -8.11 17.11
N HIS A 40 24.84 -7.42 16.87
CA HIS A 40 24.53 -6.91 15.55
C HIS A 40 25.29 -5.61 15.20
N TYR A 41 25.39 -5.35 13.90
CA TYR A 41 25.70 -4.04 13.35
C TYR A 41 25.00 -3.82 12.01
N VAL A 42 25.00 -2.57 11.53
CA VAL A 42 24.34 -2.17 10.28
C VAL A 42 25.37 -1.51 9.36
N ALA A 43 25.47 -2.02 8.13
CA ALA A 43 26.37 -1.51 7.10
C ALA A 43 25.59 -0.75 6.01
N VAL A 44 25.75 0.57 5.94
CA VAL A 44 25.00 1.48 5.07
C VAL A 44 25.70 1.67 3.73
N ARG A 45 24.97 1.39 2.65
CA ARG A 45 25.50 1.51 1.29
C ARG A 45 25.94 2.95 0.98
N GLY A 46 27.17 3.11 0.49
CA GLY A 46 27.74 4.40 0.11
C GLY A 46 28.30 5.24 1.26
N LYS A 47 28.25 4.72 2.50
CA LYS A 47 28.95 5.29 3.66
C LYS A 47 30.04 4.35 4.16
N ASP A 48 29.74 3.07 4.24
CA ASP A 48 30.66 2.06 4.77
C ASP A 48 31.38 1.33 3.62
N LEU A 49 32.67 1.03 3.82
CA LEU A 49 33.55 0.37 2.85
C LEU A 49 33.61 -1.16 3.05
N GLU A 50 32.89 -1.68 4.03
CA GLU A 50 32.91 -3.10 4.40
C GLU A 50 32.07 -3.97 3.47
N GLU A 51 32.39 -5.27 3.47
CA GLU A 51 31.68 -6.24 2.66
C GLU A 51 30.23 -6.44 3.15
N GLY A 52 29.26 -6.44 2.23
CA GLY A 52 27.84 -6.59 2.54
C GLY A 52 27.10 -5.29 2.90
N ALA A 53 27.70 -4.11 2.72
CA ALA A 53 27.04 -2.82 2.94
C ALA A 53 25.87 -2.56 1.97
N VAL A 54 24.66 -2.98 2.36
CA VAL A 54 23.45 -2.97 1.51
C VAL A 54 22.28 -2.19 2.10
N GLN A 55 22.42 -1.64 3.31
CA GLN A 55 21.30 -1.03 4.03
C GLN A 55 21.04 0.43 3.66
N ARG A 56 19.80 0.88 3.93
CA ARG A 56 19.33 2.26 3.73
C ARG A 56 19.34 3.08 5.04
N PRO A 57 19.39 4.42 5.00
CA PRO A 57 19.27 5.24 6.19
C PRO A 57 18.02 4.93 7.03
N LEU A 58 18.17 5.02 8.35
CA LEU A 58 17.05 4.84 9.29
C LEU A 58 16.05 5.99 9.20
N SER A 59 14.79 5.69 9.53
CA SER A 59 13.69 6.67 9.58
C SER A 59 13.15 6.75 10.99
N ILE A 60 13.31 7.92 11.63
CA ILE A 60 12.85 8.18 13.01
C ILE A 60 11.35 7.93 13.14
N ARG A 61 10.54 8.37 12.15
CA ARG A 61 9.09 8.13 12.15
C ARG A 61 8.76 6.64 12.21
N ARG A 62 9.48 5.82 11.44
CA ARG A 62 9.27 4.36 11.41
C ARG A 62 9.69 3.71 12.72
N ILE A 63 10.83 4.13 13.29
CA ILE A 63 11.31 3.65 14.58
C ILE A 63 10.27 3.93 15.68
N ASN A 64 9.77 5.16 15.76
CA ASN A 64 8.75 5.53 16.75
C ASN A 64 7.47 4.69 16.61
N GLY A 65 7.00 4.46 15.38
CA GLY A 65 5.83 3.61 15.14
C GLY A 65 6.05 2.15 15.55
N ILE A 66 7.25 1.62 15.32
CA ILE A 66 7.63 0.27 15.73
C ILE A 66 7.73 0.17 17.26
N ARG A 67 8.33 1.17 17.91
CA ARG A 67 8.42 1.23 19.37
C ARG A 67 7.04 1.16 20.01
N SER A 68 6.10 2.00 19.54
CA SER A 68 4.71 1.95 20.02
C SER A 68 4.08 0.58 19.80
N TYR A 69 4.23 0.01 18.60
CA TYR A 69 3.72 -1.33 18.29
C TYR A 69 4.19 -2.41 19.29
N ILE A 70 5.48 -2.40 19.66
CA ILE A 70 6.05 -3.36 20.62
C ILE A 70 5.52 -3.10 22.03
N LEU A 71 5.49 -1.84 22.48
CA LEU A 71 5.00 -1.46 23.81
C LEU A 71 3.50 -1.73 23.99
N ASP A 72 2.73 -1.76 22.90
CA ASP A 72 1.32 -2.18 22.90
C ASP A 72 1.16 -3.71 23.07
N GLY A 73 2.25 -4.45 23.26
CA GLY A 73 2.26 -5.90 23.51
C GLY A 73 2.36 -6.77 22.27
N ASN A 74 2.63 -6.19 21.10
CA ASN A 74 2.79 -6.95 19.86
C ASN A 74 4.22 -7.47 19.66
N THR A 75 4.39 -8.47 18.80
CA THR A 75 5.70 -9.08 18.50
C THR A 75 5.91 -9.33 17.00
N PHE A 76 7.15 -9.61 16.61
CA PHE A 76 7.52 -9.95 15.24
C PHE A 76 7.53 -11.46 15.02
N PHE A 77 6.68 -11.92 14.11
CA PHE A 77 6.69 -13.32 13.66
C PHE A 77 7.67 -13.57 12.51
N ASN A 78 8.09 -12.52 11.80
CA ASN A 78 8.98 -12.63 10.67
C ASN A 78 10.46 -12.62 11.11
N SER A 79 11.26 -13.45 10.45
CA SER A 79 12.66 -13.61 10.82
C SER A 79 13.48 -12.33 10.62
N PHE A 80 14.48 -12.12 11.48
CA PHE A 80 15.58 -11.19 11.29
C PHE A 80 16.68 -11.90 10.53
N ILE A 81 17.16 -11.30 9.43
CA ILE A 81 18.17 -11.95 8.58
C ILE A 81 19.50 -11.25 8.83
N ILE A 82 20.49 -12.03 9.25
CA ILE A 82 21.83 -11.55 9.59
C ILE A 82 22.90 -12.34 8.83
N ASN A 83 24.07 -11.73 8.68
CA ASN A 83 25.27 -12.33 8.13
C ASN A 83 26.37 -12.28 9.19
N TRP A 84 26.86 -13.43 9.64
CA TRP A 84 28.00 -13.51 10.54
C TRP A 84 29.29 -13.19 9.79
N THR A 85 30.04 -12.19 10.24
CA THR A 85 31.24 -11.68 9.56
C THR A 85 32.53 -11.85 10.37
N ASP A 86 32.45 -12.21 11.66
CA ASP A 86 33.66 -12.39 12.49
C ASP A 86 34.36 -13.75 12.24
N GLU A 87 35.59 -13.69 11.76
CA GLU A 87 36.43 -14.87 11.47
C GLU A 87 37.15 -15.44 12.72
N ASN A 88 37.29 -14.65 13.79
CA ASN A 88 38.02 -15.04 14.99
C ASN A 88 37.17 -15.89 15.96
N PHE A 89 35.85 -15.66 15.94
CA PHE A 89 34.86 -16.25 16.83
C PHE A 89 33.68 -16.81 16.02
N SER A 90 33.89 -17.92 15.33
CA SER A 90 32.82 -18.53 14.51
C SER A 90 31.75 -19.24 15.37
N PRO A 91 30.46 -19.16 14.99
CA PRO A 91 29.41 -20.01 15.54
C PRO A 91 29.74 -21.48 15.31
N SER A 92 29.38 -22.34 16.28
CA SER A 92 29.58 -23.79 16.17
C SER A 92 28.25 -24.52 16.08
N PHE A 93 28.26 -25.65 15.38
CA PHE A 93 27.07 -26.43 15.05
C PHE A 93 27.28 -27.87 15.47
N SER A 94 26.37 -28.41 16.29
CA SER A 94 26.43 -29.79 16.75
C SER A 94 25.03 -30.33 16.99
N ASN A 95 24.74 -31.51 16.45
CA ASN A 95 23.52 -32.28 16.70
C ASN A 95 22.21 -31.47 16.60
N GLY A 96 22.10 -30.58 15.61
CA GLY A 96 20.90 -29.74 15.41
C GLY A 96 20.81 -28.53 16.34
N SER A 97 21.87 -28.22 17.08
CA SER A 97 21.99 -27.00 17.89
C SER A 97 23.09 -26.10 17.36
N ILE A 98 22.93 -24.80 17.60
CA ILE A 98 23.89 -23.75 17.31
C ILE A 98 24.37 -23.12 18.63
N SER A 99 25.68 -22.88 18.73
CA SER A 99 26.31 -22.11 19.79
C SER A 99 26.94 -20.86 19.20
N ILE A 100 26.45 -19.69 19.61
CA ILE A 100 26.80 -18.39 19.03
C ILE A 100 27.55 -17.58 20.09
N PRO A 101 28.80 -17.18 19.85
CA PRO A 101 29.49 -16.29 20.75
C PRO A 101 28.86 -14.88 20.67
N LEU A 102 28.55 -14.26 21.81
CA LEU A 102 27.98 -12.92 21.88
C LEU A 102 29.09 -11.86 21.73
N VAL A 103 29.66 -11.79 20.53
CA VAL A 103 30.71 -10.85 20.17
C VAL A 103 30.07 -9.57 19.61
N PRO A 104 30.38 -8.39 20.18
CA PRO A 104 29.90 -7.13 19.63
C PRO A 104 30.33 -6.93 18.18
N HIS A 105 29.42 -6.42 17.35
CA HIS A 105 29.66 -6.13 15.93
C HIS A 105 30.10 -7.34 15.08
N ALA A 106 29.67 -8.55 15.45
CA ALA A 106 30.04 -9.77 14.73
C ALA A 106 29.01 -10.22 13.68
N ALA A 107 27.78 -9.69 13.71
CA ALA A 107 26.78 -9.99 12.70
C ALA A 107 26.17 -8.76 12.05
N GLN A 108 26.28 -8.70 10.73
CA GLN A 108 25.69 -7.68 9.88
C GLN A 108 24.19 -7.93 9.69
N VAL A 109 23.36 -6.91 9.87
CA VAL A 109 21.92 -7.02 9.59
C VAL A 109 21.65 -6.87 8.09
N LEU A 110 21.00 -7.87 7.49
CA LEU A 110 20.54 -7.85 6.10
C LEU A 110 19.06 -7.47 5.98
N ASP A 111 18.21 -7.92 6.91
CA ASP A 111 16.83 -7.46 7.03
C ASP A 111 16.40 -7.28 8.50
N GLY A 112 15.58 -6.26 8.74
CA GLY A 112 15.05 -5.95 10.06
C GLY A 112 15.71 -4.76 10.76
N GLN A 113 16.57 -3.97 10.11
CA GLN A 113 17.26 -2.84 10.77
C GLN A 113 16.33 -1.83 11.48
N HIS A 114 15.20 -1.45 10.89
CA HIS A 114 14.23 -0.54 11.54
C HIS A 114 13.50 -1.23 12.69
N ARG A 115 13.32 -2.56 12.61
CA ARG A 115 12.70 -3.37 13.67
C ARG A 115 13.64 -3.48 14.87
N LEU A 116 14.94 -3.71 14.64
CA LEU A 116 15.96 -3.74 15.69
C LEU A 116 16.11 -2.38 16.36
N ALA A 117 16.22 -1.30 15.60
CA ALA A 117 16.28 0.05 16.17
C ALA A 117 15.01 0.40 16.97
N GLY A 118 13.84 -0.06 16.51
CA GLY A 118 12.58 0.07 17.26
C GLY A 118 12.58 -0.73 18.57
N LEU A 119 13.06 -1.98 18.54
CA LEU A 119 13.24 -2.83 19.73
C LEU A 119 14.19 -2.18 20.74
N GLU A 120 15.34 -1.69 20.29
CA GLU A 120 16.31 -1.01 21.14
C GLU A 120 15.66 0.17 21.90
N THR A 121 14.96 1.05 21.19
CA THR A 121 14.24 2.17 21.83
C THR A 121 13.06 1.74 22.70
N ALA A 122 12.49 0.56 22.48
CA ALA A 122 11.44 0.01 23.34
C ALA A 122 12.03 -0.57 24.63
N ILE A 123 13.19 -1.22 24.56
CA ILE A 123 13.92 -1.77 25.71
C ILE A 123 14.38 -0.67 26.68
N GLU A 124 14.74 0.50 26.15
CA GLU A 124 15.04 1.69 26.96
C GLU A 124 13.84 2.11 27.84
N ILE A 125 12.61 1.84 27.41
CA ILE A 125 11.37 2.18 28.12
C ILE A 125 10.89 1.02 29.00
N ASP A 126 10.89 -0.20 28.47
CA ASP A 126 10.58 -1.43 29.20
C ASP A 126 11.65 -2.48 28.94
N SER A 127 12.55 -2.65 29.91
CA SER A 127 13.65 -3.62 29.85
C SER A 127 13.21 -5.06 29.59
N LYS A 128 11.97 -5.45 29.94
CA LYS A 128 11.44 -6.80 29.72
C LYS A 128 11.27 -7.14 28.24
N VAL A 129 11.13 -6.12 27.38
CA VAL A 129 11.10 -6.31 25.93
C VAL A 129 12.37 -7.02 25.45
N GLY A 130 13.50 -6.83 26.13
CA GLY A 130 14.79 -7.44 25.80
C GLY A 130 14.80 -8.97 25.89
N ASP A 131 13.92 -9.53 26.72
CA ASP A 131 13.79 -10.98 26.92
C ASP A 131 12.88 -11.63 25.87
N SER A 132 12.27 -10.85 24.97
CA SER A 132 11.40 -11.37 23.90
C SER A 132 12.20 -12.24 22.93
N GLU A 133 11.70 -13.43 22.64
CA GLU A 133 12.29 -14.31 21.64
C GLU A 133 12.03 -13.82 20.21
N LEU A 134 13.09 -13.74 19.42
CA LEU A 134 13.06 -13.37 18.02
C LEU A 134 13.52 -14.54 17.17
N LEU A 135 12.86 -14.73 16.03
CA LEU A 135 13.30 -15.69 15.02
C LEU A 135 14.44 -15.08 14.19
N VAL A 136 15.62 -15.70 14.22
CA VAL A 136 16.80 -15.23 13.49
C VAL A 136 17.17 -16.24 12.43
N THR A 137 17.48 -15.77 11.22
CA THR A 137 18.08 -16.56 10.16
C THR A 137 19.45 -15.99 9.83
N MET A 138 20.49 -16.77 10.12
CA MET A 138 21.88 -16.37 9.98
C MET A 138 22.54 -17.05 8.78
N CYS A 139 23.19 -16.25 7.95
CA CYS A 139 24.18 -16.70 6.98
C CYS A 139 25.59 -16.49 7.55
N ILE A 140 26.61 -17.08 6.95
CA ILE A 140 28.00 -16.94 7.40
C ILE A 140 28.87 -16.48 6.23
N GLY A 141 29.63 -15.40 6.42
CA GLY A 141 30.66 -14.95 5.48
C GLY A 141 30.13 -14.63 4.08
N LEU A 142 28.99 -13.94 4.00
CA LEU A 142 28.46 -13.54 2.69
C LEU A 142 29.35 -12.52 2.00
N THR A 143 29.49 -12.69 0.69
CA THR A 143 30.05 -11.65 -0.17
C THR A 143 29.07 -10.48 -0.34
N THR A 144 29.56 -9.31 -0.74
CA THR A 144 28.67 -8.16 -1.02
C THR A 144 27.57 -8.49 -2.05
N PRO A 145 27.87 -9.16 -3.18
CA PRO A 145 26.83 -9.59 -4.13
C PRO A 145 25.78 -10.52 -3.52
N ASP A 146 26.19 -11.44 -2.63
CA ASP A 146 25.27 -12.37 -1.97
C ASP A 146 24.35 -11.65 -0.98
N ALA A 147 24.91 -10.79 -0.13
CA ALA A 147 24.16 -9.93 0.78
C ALA A 147 23.17 -9.04 0.01
N ALA A 148 23.60 -8.44 -1.10
CA ALA A 148 22.76 -7.58 -1.95
C ALA A 148 21.61 -8.37 -2.60
N ARG A 149 21.88 -9.58 -3.07
CA ARG A 149 20.87 -10.46 -3.66
C ARG A 149 19.80 -10.86 -2.64
N ILE A 150 20.20 -11.22 -1.42
CA ILE A 150 19.25 -11.51 -0.33
C ILE A 150 18.41 -10.26 -0.01
N PHE A 151 19.06 -9.11 0.19
CA PHE A 151 18.38 -7.85 0.47
C PHE A 151 17.35 -7.47 -0.61
N LEU A 152 17.73 -7.57 -1.89
CA LEU A 152 16.85 -7.30 -3.01
C LEU A 152 15.67 -8.27 -3.02
N ASN A 153 15.90 -9.58 -2.98
CA ASN A 153 14.83 -10.59 -3.01
C ASN A 153 13.75 -10.36 -1.94
N ILE A 154 14.16 -9.96 -0.73
CA ILE A 154 13.23 -9.68 0.38
C ILE A 154 12.39 -8.43 0.07
N ASN A 155 13.01 -7.37 -0.45
CA ASN A 155 12.37 -6.08 -0.59
C ASN A 155 11.69 -5.84 -1.94
N THR A 156 12.01 -6.61 -2.99
CA THR A 156 11.41 -6.45 -4.34
C THR A 156 10.12 -7.24 -4.51
N GLU A 157 10.07 -8.47 -3.99
CA GLU A 157 8.91 -9.36 -4.18
C GLU A 157 7.81 -9.16 -3.12
N GLN A 158 8.17 -8.71 -1.91
CA GLN A 158 7.19 -8.43 -0.86
C GLN A 158 6.49 -7.08 -1.11
N LYS A 159 5.31 -7.12 -1.73
CA LYS A 159 4.42 -5.97 -1.76
C LYS A 159 3.75 -5.82 -0.38
N PRO A 160 3.79 -4.63 0.26
CA PRO A 160 3.02 -4.37 1.46
C PRO A 160 1.54 -4.67 1.21
N VAL A 161 0.90 -5.38 2.15
CA VAL A 161 -0.54 -5.61 2.09
C VAL A 161 -1.24 -4.24 2.15
N PRO A 162 -2.07 -3.88 1.14
CA PRO A 162 -2.83 -2.64 1.18
C PRO A 162 -3.69 -2.56 2.45
N LYS A 163 -3.79 -1.36 3.04
CA LYS A 163 -4.61 -1.18 4.25
C LYS A 163 -6.09 -1.46 3.98
N SER A 164 -6.55 -1.15 2.77
CA SER A 164 -7.88 -1.51 2.29
C SER A 164 -8.15 -3.02 2.38
N LEU A 165 -7.18 -3.86 1.99
CA LEU A 165 -7.33 -5.32 2.04
C LEU A 165 -7.38 -5.84 3.47
N VAL A 166 -6.54 -5.32 4.38
CA VAL A 166 -6.60 -5.66 5.80
C VAL A 166 -7.99 -5.39 6.37
N TYR A 167 -8.60 -4.26 6.00
CA TYR A 167 -9.95 -3.94 6.42
C TYR A 167 -11.02 -4.85 5.78
N ASP A 168 -10.89 -5.21 4.51
CA ASP A 168 -11.85 -6.13 3.88
C ASP A 168 -11.86 -7.50 4.56
N LEU A 169 -10.69 -7.94 5.05
CA LEU A 169 -10.53 -9.22 5.72
C LEU A 169 -10.89 -9.16 7.22
N PHE A 170 -10.60 -8.05 7.90
CA PHE A 170 -10.62 -7.94 9.37
C PHE A 170 -11.27 -6.66 9.90
N GLY A 171 -12.07 -5.96 9.11
CA GLY A 171 -12.59 -4.62 9.41
C GLY A 171 -13.47 -4.50 10.65
N ASP A 172 -13.97 -5.61 11.19
CA ASP A 172 -14.66 -5.66 12.49
C ASP A 172 -13.70 -5.61 13.69
N VAL A 173 -12.42 -5.94 13.48
CA VAL A 173 -11.36 -5.94 14.51
C VAL A 173 -10.54 -4.64 14.47
N VAL A 174 -10.49 -3.96 13.32
CA VAL A 174 -9.69 -2.74 13.13
C VAL A 174 -10.57 -1.50 13.19
N SER A 175 -10.48 -0.77 14.30
CA SER A 175 -11.04 0.59 14.44
C SER A 175 -10.04 1.60 13.86
N ASP A 176 -10.37 2.22 12.73
CA ASP A 176 -9.59 3.31 12.12
C ASP A 176 -10.54 4.42 11.64
N GLU A 177 -10.49 5.59 12.29
CA GLU A 177 -11.26 6.78 11.89
C GLU A 177 -10.88 7.26 10.47
N ASN A 178 -9.67 6.94 10.01
CA ASN A 178 -9.18 7.28 8.68
C ASN A 178 -9.39 6.16 7.65
N HIS A 179 -10.13 5.10 7.98
CA HIS A 179 -10.34 3.97 7.07
C HIS A 179 -10.83 4.44 5.68
N ALA A 180 -11.84 5.30 5.64
CA ALA A 180 -12.41 5.77 4.37
C ALA A 180 -11.41 6.61 3.55
N ILE A 181 -10.51 7.35 4.21
CA ILE A 181 -9.44 8.12 3.55
C ILE A 181 -8.38 7.18 2.98
N ASN A 182 -7.96 6.18 3.77
CA ASN A 182 -7.02 5.16 3.31
C ASN A 182 -7.61 4.38 2.12
N ARG A 183 -8.88 3.99 2.22
CA ARG A 183 -9.64 3.31 1.17
C ARG A 183 -9.69 4.12 -0.13
N ALA A 184 -10.05 5.40 -0.04
CA ALA A 184 -10.09 6.29 -1.20
C ALA A 184 -8.70 6.50 -1.81
N THR A 185 -7.65 6.55 -0.99
CA THR A 185 -6.26 6.70 -1.43
C THR A 185 -5.77 5.46 -2.17
N ASP A 186 -6.10 4.27 -1.67
CA ASP A 186 -5.76 3.00 -2.31
C ASP A 186 -6.52 2.85 -3.65
N LEU A 187 -7.82 3.18 -3.69
CA LEU A 187 -8.60 3.23 -4.94
C LEU A 187 -7.99 4.20 -5.97
N ALA A 188 -7.58 5.39 -5.53
CA ALA A 188 -6.93 6.37 -6.40
C ALA A 188 -5.65 5.81 -7.02
N ARG A 189 -4.83 5.10 -6.23
CA ARG A 189 -3.58 4.50 -6.69
C ARG A 189 -3.85 3.42 -7.72
N ASP A 190 -4.73 2.47 -7.39
CA ASP A 190 -5.03 1.34 -8.26
C ASP A 190 -5.71 1.76 -9.57
N LEU A 191 -6.53 2.82 -9.57
CA LEU A 191 -7.13 3.36 -10.79
C LEU A 191 -6.13 4.19 -11.61
N ASN A 192 -5.12 4.78 -10.98
CA ASN A 192 -4.10 5.56 -11.66
C ASN A 192 -3.01 4.69 -12.29
N ASP A 193 -2.67 3.56 -11.65
CA ASP A 193 -1.54 2.71 -12.04
C ASP A 193 -1.94 1.59 -13.01
N ASP A 194 -3.23 1.34 -13.18
CA ASP A 194 -3.80 0.31 -14.06
C ASP A 194 -3.97 0.83 -15.50
N PRO A 195 -3.23 0.30 -16.49
CA PRO A 195 -3.28 0.78 -17.88
C PRO A 195 -4.65 0.65 -18.56
N ASP A 196 -5.50 -0.27 -18.10
CA ASP A 196 -6.86 -0.46 -18.63
C ASP A 196 -7.87 0.52 -18.01
N SER A 197 -7.49 1.18 -16.91
CA SER A 197 -8.33 2.17 -16.25
C SER A 197 -8.48 3.44 -17.10
N PRO A 198 -9.69 4.00 -17.23
CA PRO A 198 -9.89 5.32 -17.85
C PRO A 198 -9.18 6.44 -17.07
N LEU A 199 -8.79 6.20 -15.81
CA LEU A 199 -8.07 7.15 -14.97
C LEU A 199 -6.55 6.94 -14.94
N TYR A 200 -6.03 6.08 -15.83
CA TYR A 200 -4.59 5.79 -15.92
C TYR A 200 -3.75 7.08 -16.09
N ASN A 201 -2.79 7.29 -15.19
CA ASN A 201 -1.94 8.49 -15.12
C ASN A 201 -2.68 9.84 -15.01
N LEU A 202 -3.97 9.86 -14.67
CA LEU A 202 -4.76 11.09 -14.55
C LEU A 202 -4.79 11.65 -13.12
N ILE A 203 -4.40 10.88 -12.10
CA ILE A 203 -4.42 11.30 -10.71
C ILE A 203 -3.02 11.74 -10.26
N LYS A 204 -2.95 12.95 -9.71
CA LYS A 204 -1.71 13.57 -9.27
C LYS A 204 -1.48 13.31 -7.78
N PHE A 205 -0.40 12.59 -7.48
CA PHE A 205 0.04 12.29 -6.12
C PHE A 205 1.03 13.35 -5.59
N PRO A 206 1.12 13.55 -4.26
CA PRO A 206 2.12 14.42 -3.67
C PRO A 206 3.54 14.04 -4.13
N GLY A 207 4.30 15.03 -4.61
CA GLY A 207 5.66 14.82 -5.12
C GLY A 207 5.75 14.36 -6.58
N ALA A 208 4.62 14.22 -7.29
CA ALA A 208 4.64 13.90 -8.72
C ALA A 208 5.34 15.01 -9.55
N PRO A 209 6.12 14.64 -10.59
CA PRO A 209 6.69 15.57 -11.56
C PRO A 209 5.70 16.59 -12.12
N ARG A 210 6.20 17.77 -12.47
CA ARG A 210 5.38 18.80 -13.14
C ARG A 210 4.79 18.24 -14.44
N GLY A 211 3.48 18.38 -14.60
CA GLY A 211 2.75 17.92 -15.78
C GLY A 211 2.17 16.50 -15.68
N GLN A 212 2.45 15.75 -14.62
CA GLN A 212 1.83 14.44 -14.39
C GLN A 212 0.52 14.56 -13.61
N GLY A 213 -0.55 13.98 -14.15
CA GLY A 213 -1.89 13.96 -13.57
C GLY A 213 -2.63 15.31 -13.64
N ASN A 214 -3.94 15.24 -13.80
CA ASN A 214 -4.81 16.41 -13.87
C ASN A 214 -5.77 16.52 -12.68
N ILE A 215 -6.06 15.40 -12.02
CA ILE A 215 -6.95 15.31 -10.85
C ILE A 215 -6.06 15.23 -9.60
N GLU A 216 -6.07 16.25 -8.74
CA GLU A 216 -5.32 16.18 -7.48
C GLU A 216 -5.86 15.04 -6.58
N LEU A 217 -4.98 14.27 -5.94
CA LEU A 217 -5.38 13.18 -5.02
C LEU A 217 -6.40 13.64 -3.97
N SER A 218 -6.26 14.86 -3.45
CA SER A 218 -7.19 15.45 -2.48
C SER A 218 -8.60 15.62 -3.05
N THR A 219 -8.72 15.89 -4.36
CA THR A 219 -10.01 15.96 -5.07
C THR A 219 -10.66 14.58 -5.11
N PHE A 220 -9.90 13.56 -5.49
CA PHE A 220 -10.38 12.18 -5.56
C PHE A 220 -10.82 11.67 -4.19
N VAL A 221 -9.99 11.86 -3.16
CA VAL A 221 -10.29 11.43 -1.78
C VAL A 221 -11.51 12.15 -1.23
N SER A 222 -11.63 13.46 -1.44
CA SER A 222 -12.75 14.24 -0.93
C SER A 222 -14.09 13.85 -1.58
N ALA A 223 -14.08 13.44 -2.85
CA ALA A 223 -15.27 12.97 -3.55
C ALA A 223 -15.79 11.62 -3.04
N LEU A 224 -14.93 10.78 -2.45
CA LEU A 224 -15.26 9.39 -2.12
C LEU A 224 -15.32 9.09 -0.62
N LYS A 225 -14.56 9.79 0.23
CA LYS A 225 -14.39 9.42 1.65
C LYS A 225 -15.73 9.23 2.39
N ASP A 226 -16.70 10.12 2.19
CA ASP A 226 -17.96 10.04 2.93
C ASP A 226 -18.81 8.84 2.43
N HIS A 227 -18.70 8.53 1.14
CA HIS A 227 -19.39 7.40 0.49
C HIS A 227 -18.75 6.04 0.77
N LEU A 228 -17.47 6.02 1.16
CA LEU A 228 -16.72 4.83 1.59
C LEU A 228 -16.78 4.61 3.11
N THR A 229 -17.46 5.48 3.86
CA THR A 229 -17.59 5.33 5.31
C THR A 229 -18.30 4.02 5.65
N PRO A 230 -17.72 3.15 6.49
CA PRO A 230 -18.36 1.90 6.88
C PRO A 230 -19.74 2.12 7.49
N LYS A 231 -20.68 1.20 7.20
CA LYS A 231 -22.05 1.18 7.72
C LYS A 231 -22.96 2.37 7.33
N LYS A 232 -22.41 3.44 6.75
CA LYS A 232 -23.14 4.69 6.45
C LYS A 232 -23.00 5.16 5.01
N GLY A 233 -21.85 4.93 4.40
CA GLY A 233 -21.52 5.42 3.06
C GLY A 233 -22.33 4.74 1.96
N THR A 234 -22.49 5.44 0.84
CA THR A 234 -23.28 5.00 -0.30
C THR A 234 -22.91 3.61 -0.83
N PHE A 235 -21.62 3.29 -0.90
CA PHE A 235 -21.19 1.95 -1.32
C PHE A 235 -21.66 0.86 -0.35
N TYR A 236 -21.65 1.14 0.96
CA TYR A 236 -22.18 0.22 1.95
C TYR A 236 -23.70 0.03 1.80
N THR A 237 -24.44 1.13 1.62
CA THR A 237 -25.91 1.14 1.42
C THR A 237 -26.32 0.25 0.25
N TYR A 238 -25.59 0.32 -0.86
CA TYR A 238 -25.85 -0.50 -2.06
C TYR A 238 -25.06 -1.81 -2.10
N LYS A 239 -24.57 -2.29 -0.94
CA LYS A 239 -23.90 -3.59 -0.75
C LYS A 239 -22.62 -3.79 -1.58
N LEU A 240 -21.97 -2.72 -2.03
CA LEU A 240 -20.66 -2.72 -2.69
C LEU A 240 -19.55 -2.51 -1.65
N LYS A 241 -19.31 -3.49 -0.79
CA LYS A 241 -18.37 -3.34 0.34
C LYS A 241 -16.91 -3.63 -0.05
N GLU A 242 -16.69 -4.60 -0.92
CA GLU A 242 -15.38 -5.09 -1.33
C GLU A 242 -14.61 -4.07 -2.19
N PHE A 243 -13.28 -4.02 -2.02
CA PHE A 243 -12.42 -3.04 -2.69
C PHE A 243 -12.50 -3.16 -4.20
N ASP A 244 -12.37 -4.39 -4.70
CA ASP A 244 -12.36 -4.67 -6.13
C ASP A 244 -13.70 -4.31 -6.79
N LYS A 245 -14.81 -4.50 -6.08
CA LYS A 245 -16.14 -4.10 -6.56
C LYS A 245 -16.29 -2.58 -6.62
N GLN A 246 -15.78 -1.85 -5.63
CA GLN A 246 -15.76 -0.39 -5.63
C GLN A 246 -14.88 0.15 -6.76
N LYS A 247 -13.66 -0.39 -6.92
CA LYS A 247 -12.73 -0.08 -8.02
C LYS A 247 -13.41 -0.32 -9.37
N ALA A 248 -13.97 -1.51 -9.58
CA ALA A 248 -14.62 -1.88 -10.84
C ALA A 248 -15.82 -0.97 -11.15
N ALA A 249 -16.66 -0.63 -10.17
CA ALA A 249 -17.80 0.24 -10.38
C ALA A 249 -17.37 1.65 -10.81
N ILE A 250 -16.35 2.23 -10.16
CA ILE A 250 -15.80 3.55 -10.52
C ILE A 250 -15.15 3.49 -11.91
N SER A 251 -14.33 2.46 -12.18
CA SER A 251 -13.64 2.28 -13.47
C SER A 251 -14.63 2.11 -14.63
N ASN A 252 -15.67 1.29 -14.45
CA ASN A 252 -16.69 1.07 -15.46
C ASN A 252 -17.48 2.36 -15.74
N PHE A 253 -17.82 3.12 -14.70
CA PHE A 253 -18.49 4.41 -14.86
C PHE A 253 -17.66 5.38 -15.70
N PHE A 254 -16.38 5.59 -15.35
CA PHE A 254 -15.50 6.46 -16.13
C PHE A 254 -15.18 5.91 -17.53
N THR A 255 -15.28 4.59 -17.73
CA THR A 255 -15.17 3.98 -19.05
C THR A 255 -16.36 4.37 -19.92
N VAL A 256 -17.58 4.34 -19.38
CA VAL A 256 -18.76 4.83 -20.11
C VAL A 256 -18.62 6.30 -20.49
N ILE A 257 -18.22 7.15 -19.53
CA ILE A 257 -17.99 8.58 -19.81
C ILE A 257 -16.89 8.78 -20.86
N ARG A 258 -15.78 8.05 -20.75
CA ARG A 258 -14.68 8.07 -21.73
C ARG A 258 -15.17 7.74 -23.12
N ASP A 259 -15.99 6.69 -23.28
CA ASP A 259 -16.43 6.22 -24.58
C ASP A 259 -17.22 7.34 -25.31
N TYR A 260 -18.18 7.99 -24.64
CA TYR A 260 -18.91 9.15 -25.19
C TYR A 260 -17.98 10.30 -25.60
N TYR A 261 -17.01 10.63 -24.75
CA TYR A 261 -16.08 11.73 -25.02
C TYR A 261 -14.98 11.36 -26.04
N THR A 262 -14.72 10.07 -26.26
CA THR A 262 -13.76 9.59 -27.26
C THR A 262 -14.37 9.66 -28.64
N GLU A 263 -15.63 9.27 -28.78
CA GLU A 263 -16.40 9.45 -30.02
C GLU A 263 -16.45 10.92 -30.45
N ALA A 264 -16.54 11.85 -29.49
CA ALA A 264 -16.50 13.28 -29.72
C ALA A 264 -15.09 13.90 -29.81
N LYS A 265 -14.01 13.10 -29.76
CA LYS A 265 -12.60 13.56 -29.77
C LYS A 265 -12.25 14.56 -28.65
N ALA A 266 -12.94 14.46 -27.52
CA ALA A 266 -12.78 15.34 -26.37
C ALA A 266 -12.00 14.69 -25.22
N TRP A 267 -12.05 13.36 -25.06
CA TRP A 267 -11.46 12.68 -23.90
C TRP A 267 -9.95 12.90 -23.73
N SER A 268 -9.18 12.72 -24.81
CA SER A 268 -7.72 12.86 -24.81
C SER A 268 -7.23 14.32 -24.83
N SER A 269 -8.13 15.29 -24.92
CA SER A 269 -7.77 16.71 -24.96
C SER A 269 -7.94 17.35 -23.58
N ALA A 270 -6.82 17.77 -22.98
CA ALA A 270 -6.84 18.44 -21.68
C ALA A 270 -7.53 19.81 -21.67
N SER A 271 -7.71 20.43 -22.85
CA SER A 271 -8.46 21.68 -23.00
C SER A 271 -9.97 21.46 -23.17
N LYS A 272 -10.39 20.28 -23.62
CA LYS A 272 -11.81 19.95 -23.87
C LYS A 272 -12.42 19.05 -22.80
N ASN A 273 -11.67 18.13 -22.23
CA ASN A 273 -12.16 17.16 -21.26
C ASN A 273 -12.47 17.84 -19.91
N PRO A 274 -13.76 17.99 -19.52
CA PRO A 274 -14.11 18.63 -18.26
C PRO A 274 -13.74 17.77 -17.05
N PHE A 275 -13.64 16.45 -17.20
CA PHE A 275 -13.37 15.50 -16.11
C PHE A 275 -11.91 15.49 -15.67
N LEU A 276 -11.01 16.11 -16.43
CA LEU A 276 -9.64 16.39 -16.00
C LEU A 276 -9.55 17.61 -15.07
N LYS A 277 -10.67 18.29 -14.82
CA LYS A 277 -10.76 19.42 -13.88
C LYS A 277 -11.54 19.00 -12.65
N ALA A 278 -11.20 19.57 -11.50
CA ALA A 278 -11.86 19.24 -10.24
C ALA A 278 -13.38 19.41 -10.30
N ALA A 279 -13.89 20.45 -10.97
CA ALA A 279 -15.33 20.66 -11.10
C ALA A 279 -16.03 19.54 -11.89
N GLY A 280 -15.48 19.16 -13.05
CA GLY A 280 -16.08 18.11 -13.88
C GLY A 280 -15.95 16.73 -13.25
N PHE A 281 -14.79 16.41 -12.66
CA PHE A 281 -14.61 15.16 -11.90
C PHE A 281 -15.63 15.04 -10.77
N ASN A 282 -15.76 16.06 -9.92
CA ASN A 282 -16.71 16.03 -8.82
C ASN A 282 -18.17 15.98 -9.30
N GLY A 283 -18.51 16.65 -10.40
CA GLY A 283 -19.85 16.59 -10.98
C GLY A 283 -20.22 15.19 -11.48
N ALA A 284 -19.26 14.51 -12.12
CA ALA A 284 -19.42 13.13 -12.53
C ALA A 284 -19.56 12.18 -11.33
N MET A 285 -18.74 12.38 -10.29
CA MET A 285 -18.83 11.58 -9.07
C MET A 285 -20.15 11.79 -8.33
N ASP A 286 -20.66 13.02 -8.25
CA ASP A 286 -21.97 13.29 -7.64
C ASP A 286 -23.08 12.56 -8.39
N PHE A 287 -23.09 12.62 -9.72
CA PHE A 287 -24.05 11.87 -10.52
C PHE A 287 -23.94 10.36 -10.27
N PHE A 288 -22.72 9.81 -10.27
CA PHE A 288 -22.49 8.39 -10.06
C PHE A 288 -23.02 7.94 -8.69
N LEU A 289 -22.64 8.66 -7.64
CA LEU A 289 -22.90 8.30 -6.25
C LEU A 289 -24.34 8.61 -5.82
N ASP A 290 -24.94 9.69 -6.31
CA ASP A 290 -26.30 10.08 -5.90
C ASP A 290 -27.38 9.39 -6.74
N SER A 291 -27.09 9.12 -8.01
CA SER A 291 -28.11 8.76 -9.00
C SER A 291 -27.85 7.40 -9.67
N LEU A 292 -26.69 7.22 -10.31
CA LEU A 292 -26.45 6.01 -11.13
C LEU A 292 -26.29 4.73 -10.30
N ILE A 293 -25.63 4.81 -9.14
CA ILE A 293 -25.33 3.64 -8.31
C ILE A 293 -26.61 2.91 -7.88
N LYS A 294 -27.69 3.66 -7.60
CA LYS A 294 -29.00 3.10 -7.25
C LYS A 294 -29.56 2.27 -8.39
N ARG A 295 -29.54 2.80 -9.63
CA ARG A 295 -30.05 2.12 -10.83
C ARG A 295 -29.28 0.83 -11.13
N CYS A 296 -27.96 0.89 -11.01
CA CYS A 296 -27.11 -0.28 -11.19
C CYS A 296 -27.37 -1.34 -10.11
N ALA A 297 -27.56 -0.92 -8.86
CA ALA A 297 -27.91 -1.83 -7.76
C ALA A 297 -29.29 -2.46 -7.93
N GLU A 298 -30.30 -1.69 -8.37
CA GLU A 298 -31.65 -2.19 -8.70
C GLU A 298 -31.63 -3.21 -9.83
N LYS A 299 -30.79 -2.98 -10.85
CA LYS A 299 -30.57 -3.93 -11.96
C LYS A 299 -29.68 -5.12 -11.58
N GLY A 300 -28.97 -5.03 -10.45
CA GLY A 300 -28.01 -6.04 -9.99
C GLY A 300 -26.72 -6.10 -10.81
N SER A 301 -26.37 -5.04 -11.55
CA SER A 301 -25.18 -5.02 -12.41
C SER A 301 -24.55 -3.64 -12.53
N PHE A 302 -23.23 -3.60 -12.38
CA PHE A 302 -22.36 -2.44 -12.58
C PHE A 302 -21.50 -2.58 -13.85
N ALA A 303 -21.90 -3.46 -14.77
CA ALA A 303 -21.18 -3.67 -16.02
C ALA A 303 -21.36 -2.47 -16.98
N ILE A 304 -20.34 -2.23 -17.81
CA ILE A 304 -20.32 -1.14 -18.79
C ILE A 304 -21.59 -1.10 -19.67
N PRO A 305 -22.08 -2.23 -20.26
CA PRO A 305 -23.31 -2.19 -21.06
C PRO A 305 -24.54 -1.71 -20.28
N VAL A 306 -24.68 -2.15 -19.03
CA VAL A 306 -25.81 -1.74 -18.17
C VAL A 306 -25.74 -0.26 -17.80
N MET A 307 -24.54 0.26 -17.54
CA MET A 307 -24.37 1.69 -17.29
C MET A 307 -24.64 2.53 -18.55
N LYS A 308 -24.28 2.04 -19.74
CA LYS A 308 -24.63 2.67 -21.03
C LYS A 308 -26.13 2.68 -21.29
N ASP A 309 -26.86 1.63 -20.89
CA ASP A 309 -28.32 1.60 -21.00
C ASP A 309 -29.00 2.69 -20.14
N PHE A 310 -28.34 3.16 -19.07
CA PHE A 310 -28.85 4.24 -18.21
C PHE A 310 -28.39 5.63 -18.62
N ILE A 311 -27.19 5.78 -19.19
CA ILE A 311 -26.62 7.07 -19.56
C ILE A 311 -26.86 7.32 -21.04
N GLY A 312 -27.74 8.25 -21.39
CA GLY A 312 -28.08 8.58 -22.78
C GLY A 312 -27.40 9.85 -23.29
N LEU A 313 -26.06 9.93 -23.30
CA LEU A 313 -25.36 11.08 -23.91
C LEU A 313 -25.30 10.90 -25.44
N ASP A 314 -26.12 11.61 -26.21
CA ASP A 314 -25.96 11.68 -27.66
C ASP A 314 -24.84 12.65 -28.07
N ARG A 315 -24.47 12.68 -29.35
CA ARG A 315 -23.34 13.49 -29.86
C ARG A 315 -23.54 15.00 -29.66
N ASP A 316 -24.79 15.46 -29.54
CA ASP A 316 -25.15 16.87 -29.36
C ASP A 316 -25.32 17.25 -27.87
N GLY A 317 -25.32 16.27 -26.96
CA GLY A 317 -25.52 16.43 -25.53
C GLY A 317 -24.26 16.44 -24.67
N ILE A 318 -23.04 16.41 -25.23
CA ILE A 318 -21.82 16.50 -24.40
C ILE A 318 -21.46 17.95 -24.07
N VAL A 319 -20.95 18.19 -22.85
CA VAL A 319 -20.41 19.49 -22.44
C VAL A 319 -18.89 19.43 -22.40
N THR A 320 -18.23 20.37 -23.08
CA THR A 320 -16.78 20.51 -23.03
C THR A 320 -16.34 21.55 -21.99
N TRP A 321 -15.06 21.52 -21.62
CA TRP A 321 -14.51 22.53 -20.71
C TRP A 321 -14.57 23.96 -21.28
N GLU A 322 -14.63 24.12 -22.61
CA GLU A 322 -14.76 25.42 -23.25
C GLU A 322 -16.08 26.11 -22.86
N GLU A 323 -17.18 25.36 -22.76
CA GLU A 323 -18.50 25.86 -22.35
C GLU A 323 -18.62 26.12 -20.85
N LEU A 324 -17.81 25.44 -20.05
CA LEU A 324 -17.75 25.64 -18.60
C LEU A 324 -16.82 26.79 -18.21
N LYS A 325 -15.98 27.27 -19.13
CA LYS A 325 -14.97 28.28 -18.88
C LYS A 325 -15.64 29.59 -18.42
N GLY A 326 -15.16 30.13 -17.30
CA GLY A 326 -15.69 31.37 -16.72
C GLY A 326 -16.80 31.16 -15.68
N LYS A 327 -17.33 29.94 -15.54
CA LYS A 327 -18.18 29.57 -14.39
C LYS A 327 -17.30 29.34 -13.16
N ASP A 328 -17.81 29.68 -11.98
CA ASP A 328 -17.16 29.27 -10.73
C ASP A 328 -17.23 27.74 -10.56
N GLY A 329 -16.36 27.19 -9.71
CA GLY A 329 -16.22 25.74 -9.55
C GLY A 329 -17.51 25.03 -9.12
N LYS A 330 -18.37 25.68 -8.31
CA LYS A 330 -19.63 25.09 -7.85
C LYS A 330 -20.65 25.03 -8.98
N THR A 331 -20.77 26.12 -9.74
CA THR A 331 -21.67 26.19 -10.90
C THR A 331 -21.23 25.22 -12.01
N ALA A 332 -19.93 25.09 -12.28
CA ALA A 332 -19.41 24.14 -13.24
C ALA A 332 -19.65 22.67 -12.83
N ARG A 333 -19.43 22.35 -11.54
CA ARG A 333 -19.73 21.02 -10.96
C ARG A 333 -21.21 20.67 -11.12
N LYS A 334 -22.09 21.61 -10.76
CA LYS A 334 -23.54 21.44 -10.90
C LYS A 334 -23.95 21.23 -12.35
N ALA A 335 -23.42 22.01 -13.29
CA ALA A 335 -23.74 21.87 -14.70
C ALA A 335 -23.41 20.48 -15.26
N ILE A 336 -22.28 19.88 -14.85
CA ILE A 336 -21.91 18.52 -15.24
C ILE A 336 -22.85 17.48 -14.61
N LYS A 337 -23.19 17.64 -13.33
CA LYS A 337 -24.16 16.75 -12.66
C LYS A 337 -25.53 16.82 -13.35
N ASP A 338 -26.06 18.02 -13.53
CA ASP A 338 -27.37 18.26 -14.15
C ASP A 338 -27.41 17.70 -15.58
N LEU A 339 -26.31 17.80 -16.34
CA LEU A 339 -26.20 17.18 -17.68
C LEU A 339 -26.35 15.66 -17.61
N LEU A 340 -25.60 15.01 -16.73
CA LEU A 340 -25.64 13.56 -16.61
C LEU A 340 -27.00 13.08 -16.06
N GLU A 341 -27.62 13.84 -15.17
CA GLU A 341 -28.95 13.56 -14.64
C GLU A 341 -30.07 13.76 -15.67
N SER A 342 -30.01 14.81 -16.49
CA SER A 342 -31.01 15.02 -17.55
C SER A 342 -30.95 13.95 -18.65
N ASN A 343 -29.78 13.35 -18.84
CA ASN A 343 -29.54 12.23 -19.74
C ASN A 343 -29.61 10.87 -19.03
N LEU A 344 -30.05 10.81 -17.77
CA LEU A 344 -30.36 9.56 -17.10
C LEU A 344 -31.70 9.03 -17.62
N LEU A 345 -31.65 7.96 -18.41
CA LEU A 345 -32.84 7.37 -19.00
C LEU A 345 -33.73 6.79 -17.89
N ASN A 346 -34.95 7.33 -17.77
CA ASN A 346 -35.95 6.78 -16.85
C ASN A 346 -36.44 5.43 -17.37
N SER A 347 -36.31 4.38 -16.54
CA SER A 347 -36.92 3.07 -16.79
C SER A 347 -38.46 3.06 -16.66
N LEU A 348 -39.10 4.23 -16.67
CA LEU A 348 -40.55 4.30 -16.72
C LEU A 348 -40.97 3.85 -18.11
N LEU A 349 -41.85 2.85 -18.15
CA LEU A 349 -42.55 2.44 -19.36
C LEU A 349 -43.12 3.69 -20.04
N ARG A 350 -43.11 3.74 -21.39
CA ARG A 350 -43.78 4.85 -22.08
C ARG A 350 -45.25 4.82 -21.66
N HIS A 351 -45.93 5.96 -21.69
CA HIS A 351 -47.34 6.04 -21.30
C HIS A 351 -48.20 4.95 -21.97
N ASP A 352 -47.83 4.55 -23.18
CA ASP A 352 -48.52 3.56 -24.01
C ASP A 352 -48.14 2.10 -23.67
N ASP A 353 -47.07 1.87 -22.91
CA ASP A 353 -46.59 0.54 -22.51
C ASP A 353 -47.20 0.05 -21.19
N TYR A 354 -47.98 0.90 -20.50
CA TYR A 354 -48.77 0.48 -19.34
C TYR A 354 -50.04 -0.23 -19.81
N GLN A 355 -50.21 -1.50 -19.42
CA GLN A 355 -51.50 -2.18 -19.56
C GLN A 355 -52.34 -1.90 -18.31
N PHE A 356 -53.55 -1.38 -18.53
CA PHE A 356 -54.55 -1.11 -17.50
C PHE A 356 -55.46 -2.31 -17.24
#